data_AF-A0A9E6AJ77-F1
#
_entry.id   AF-A0A9E6AJ77-F1
#
_cell.length_a   1.000
_cell.length_b   1.000
_cell.length_c   1.000
_cell.angle_alpha   90.00
_cell.angle_beta   90.00
_cell.angle_gamma   90.00
#
_symmetry.space_group_name_H-M   'P 1'
#
loop_
_entity.id
_entity.type
_entity.pdbx_description
1 polymer ?
#
loop_
_entity_poly.entity_id
_entity_poly.type
_entity_poly.pdbx_seq_one_letter_code
_entity_poly.pdbx_strand_id
1 'polypeptide(L)'
;MGEATTQTATRRGLMLPAGLYPGIVWVLWLSIACSRDPGPKPEARQSPSGATSTGQLETSPSSKASALQPRDGVVADVWPLDVDAGVSRPGAPIFESHRTEILARAKSVPVFFASAPAYAPTDDTRVEHWRALLENAKTPSHILYRKYGAIRKVRGVARAVLLRQGYLFANNPSVAFALANVVRLEHLFREGEIFLQRGSETLRLKRRKQGDYVYTSGPQQGKRASIWLLDRVALTREELAEPLHMDFAPLARQLGFERARVLDIREHKVLADLRYSGLWVRTALRRNGPLVELIGEELSTEERAIVDDARRLNERVQRVRTAFRGQIRTMIDERLPFDEPKTEEGQQDGKLRQHWGWAYRYGRTRYEFNEDRYRVFDLSGRPWVPQVCIDYITDTFERMSGTWYGDRGEPRERQIGRLDFDNFDMANRRSVESFAEAARSRPESFDIYEVPKERQVPLRRRKKFFATLAEDREHFQVGDVVIILGYRDDEKLHYHSFFVYESDPMTAMPTLLSSNAGHPRIRSWDNEMMNAPRRSIRRRIRPKLAWLESIVTPQEPVGQLASAEREGSAASQDSAN
;
A
#
# COMPACT_ATOMS: atom_id res chain seq x y z
N MET A 1 46.82 -26.67 71.06
CA MET A 1 45.51 -27.17 71.53
C MET A 1 44.67 -27.52 70.31
N GLY A 2 44.26 -28.79 70.18
CA GLY A 2 43.13 -29.18 69.32
C GLY A 2 43.43 -29.64 67.88
N GLU A 3 44.03 -30.83 67.75
CA GLU A 3 43.72 -31.88 66.76
C GLU A 3 42.19 -32.03 66.49
N ALA A 4 41.64 -32.61 65.41
CA ALA A 4 42.11 -33.37 64.26
C ALA A 4 40.91 -33.62 63.29
N THR A 5 41.25 -34.30 62.17
CA THR A 5 40.50 -35.39 61.49
C THR A 5 39.63 -35.08 60.26
N THR A 6 40.21 -35.45 59.11
CA THR A 6 39.62 -36.01 57.89
C THR A 6 38.57 -37.10 58.12
N GLN A 7 37.51 -37.13 57.29
CA GLN A 7 36.92 -38.38 56.82
C GLN A 7 36.21 -38.23 55.46
N THR A 8 36.70 -39.00 54.50
CA THR A 8 36.11 -39.38 53.21
C THR A 8 34.86 -40.24 53.40
N ALA A 9 33.82 -40.00 52.59
CA ALA A 9 32.77 -41.00 52.35
C ALA A 9 32.29 -40.96 50.89
N THR A 10 32.68 -42.01 50.16
CA THR A 10 32.16 -42.44 48.87
C THR A 10 30.75 -43.02 49.05
N ARG A 11 29.76 -42.61 48.25
CA ARG A 11 28.61 -43.48 47.97
C ARG A 11 27.99 -43.25 46.59
N ARG A 12 27.94 -44.39 45.89
CA ARG A 12 27.32 -44.76 44.61
C ARG A 12 25.94 -44.14 44.36
N GLY A 13 25.76 -43.71 43.10
CA GLY A 13 24.83 -44.35 42.17
C GLY A 13 23.36 -43.92 42.22
N LEU A 14 22.93 -43.16 41.21
CA LEU A 14 21.71 -43.46 40.47
C LEU A 14 21.74 -42.72 39.12
N MET A 15 21.99 -43.50 38.06
CA MET A 15 21.69 -43.17 36.67
C MET A 15 20.20 -43.42 36.38
N LEU A 16 19.70 -42.72 35.36
CA LEU A 16 18.49 -42.90 34.54
C LEU A 16 17.48 -41.72 34.65
N PRO A 17 16.70 -41.43 33.58
CA PRO A 17 17.11 -41.36 32.18
C PRO A 17 16.58 -40.10 31.46
N ALA A 18 17.07 -39.93 30.24
CA ALA A 18 16.62 -38.96 29.25
C ALA A 18 15.09 -39.01 29.03
N GLY A 19 14.43 -37.88 29.26
CA GLY A 19 13.02 -37.65 28.97
C GLY A 19 12.85 -36.88 27.67
N LEU A 20 12.21 -37.57 26.71
CA LEU A 20 11.72 -37.08 25.42
C LEU A 20 11.06 -35.69 25.49
N TYR A 21 11.59 -34.73 24.74
CA TYR A 21 10.83 -33.57 24.28
C TYR A 21 10.28 -33.88 22.88
N PRO A 22 8.95 -33.91 22.67
CA PRO A 22 8.40 -34.12 21.35
C PRO A 22 8.62 -32.87 20.49
N GLY A 23 9.39 -33.06 19.42
CA GLY A 23 9.61 -32.08 18.37
C GLY A 23 8.31 -31.69 17.69
N ILE A 24 8.08 -30.38 17.61
CA ILE A 24 7.06 -29.80 16.72
C ILE A 24 7.70 -29.70 15.34
N VAL A 25 7.34 -30.67 14.48
CA VAL A 25 7.66 -30.72 13.06
C VAL A 25 7.00 -29.54 12.35
N TRP A 26 7.81 -28.57 11.93
CA TRP A 26 7.47 -27.58 10.92
C TRP A 26 8.19 -27.94 9.61
N VAL A 27 7.65 -28.90 8.85
CA VAL A 27 8.04 -29.15 7.45
C VAL A 27 6.81 -29.62 6.66
N LEU A 28 6.74 -29.20 5.40
CA LEU A 28 5.78 -29.55 4.32
C LEU A 28 4.57 -28.64 4.11
N TRP A 29 4.81 -27.51 3.45
CA TRP A 29 3.96 -27.01 2.36
C TRP A 29 4.84 -26.63 1.16
N LEU A 30 5.36 -27.65 0.49
CA LEU A 30 5.83 -27.61 -0.90
C LEU A 30 5.48 -28.96 -1.52
N SER A 31 4.97 -28.94 -2.75
CA SER A 31 4.65 -30.09 -3.62
C SER A 31 3.20 -30.56 -3.64
N ILE A 32 2.31 -29.81 -4.31
CA ILE A 32 1.32 -30.37 -5.25
C ILE A 32 1.17 -29.38 -6.41
N ALA A 33 1.95 -29.57 -7.47
CA ALA A 33 1.61 -29.13 -8.81
C ALA A 33 2.01 -30.25 -9.77
N CYS A 34 0.99 -30.83 -10.40
CA CYS A 34 1.03 -32.00 -11.24
C CYS A 34 2.03 -31.88 -12.39
N SER A 35 2.74 -32.98 -12.64
CA SER A 35 3.27 -33.31 -13.95
C SER A 35 2.17 -33.25 -15.00
N ARG A 36 2.39 -32.48 -16.05
CA ARG A 36 1.69 -32.60 -17.33
C ARG A 36 2.75 -32.59 -18.41
N ASP A 37 2.74 -33.65 -19.21
CA ASP A 37 3.57 -33.81 -20.40
C ASP A 37 3.52 -32.58 -21.32
N PRO A 38 4.62 -32.27 -22.00
CA PRO A 38 4.62 -31.28 -23.07
C PRO A 38 3.89 -31.85 -24.29
N GLY A 39 2.61 -31.54 -24.41
CA GLY A 39 1.86 -31.70 -25.65
C GLY A 39 2.49 -30.91 -26.82
N PRO A 40 2.21 -31.30 -28.07
CA PRO A 40 2.96 -30.86 -29.25
C PRO A 40 2.87 -29.35 -29.47
N LYS A 41 3.98 -28.79 -29.97
CA LYS A 41 4.13 -27.38 -30.36
C LYS A 41 3.01 -26.96 -31.33
N PRO A 42 2.24 -25.90 -31.04
CA PRO A 42 1.31 -25.36 -32.01
C PRO A 42 2.07 -24.62 -33.11
N GLU A 43 1.74 -24.94 -34.36
CA GLU A 43 2.19 -24.27 -35.57
C GLU A 43 1.86 -22.77 -35.53
N ALA A 44 2.76 -21.98 -36.10
CA ALA A 44 2.66 -20.54 -36.23
C ALA A 44 1.44 -20.17 -37.10
N ARG A 45 0.34 -19.75 -36.44
CA ARG A 45 -0.76 -19.07 -37.12
C ARG A 45 -0.42 -17.61 -37.35
N GLN A 46 -0.37 -17.24 -38.62
CA GLN A 46 -0.34 -15.87 -39.12
C GLN A 46 -1.51 -15.07 -38.52
N SER A 47 -1.20 -13.88 -37.99
CA SER A 47 -2.21 -12.96 -37.49
C SER A 47 -2.80 -12.15 -38.65
N PRO A 48 -4.12 -12.09 -38.83
CA PRO A 48 -4.73 -11.15 -39.76
C PRO A 48 -4.68 -9.73 -39.17
N SER A 49 -4.28 -8.78 -40.01
CA SER A 49 -4.37 -7.36 -39.76
C SER A 49 -5.83 -6.89 -39.77
N GLY A 50 -6.14 -5.90 -38.91
CA GLY A 50 -7.17 -4.91 -39.18
C GLY A 50 -8.54 -5.17 -38.56
N ALA A 51 -8.84 -4.45 -37.47
CA ALA A 51 -10.16 -3.89 -37.18
C ALA A 51 -10.04 -2.93 -35.99
N THR A 52 -9.82 -1.65 -36.29
CA THR A 52 -9.85 -0.56 -35.31
C THR A 52 -11.31 -0.31 -34.94
N SER A 53 -11.74 -0.70 -33.73
CA SER A 53 -13.04 -0.29 -33.20
C SER A 53 -12.87 1.00 -32.40
N THR A 54 -13.37 2.10 -32.96
CA THR A 54 -13.56 3.38 -32.28
C THR A 54 -14.74 3.26 -31.30
N GLY A 55 -14.45 2.83 -30.07
CA GLY A 55 -15.38 2.95 -28.95
C GLY A 55 -15.26 4.35 -28.35
N GLN A 56 -16.33 5.15 -28.47
CA GLN A 56 -16.48 6.40 -27.73
C GLN A 56 -16.35 6.14 -26.23
N LEU A 57 -15.29 6.68 -25.64
CA LEU A 57 -15.12 6.79 -24.20
C LEU A 57 -16.13 7.82 -23.68
N GLU A 58 -17.16 7.36 -22.98
CA GLU A 58 -17.92 8.21 -22.07
C GLU A 58 -16.96 8.70 -20.98
N THR A 59 -16.52 9.94 -21.12
CA THR A 59 -15.80 10.67 -20.09
C THR A 59 -16.71 10.79 -18.88
N SER A 60 -16.38 10.09 -17.80
CA SER A 60 -16.88 10.43 -16.47
C SER A 60 -16.60 11.91 -16.22
N PRO A 61 -17.53 12.67 -15.60
CA PRO A 61 -17.35 14.09 -15.41
C PRO A 61 -16.08 14.30 -14.59
N SER A 62 -15.07 14.88 -15.23
CA SER A 62 -14.02 15.60 -14.53
C SER A 62 -14.77 16.68 -13.77
N SER A 63 -15.03 16.44 -12.48
CA SER A 63 -15.44 17.49 -11.58
C SER A 63 -14.30 18.49 -11.59
N LYS A 64 -14.42 19.53 -12.41
CA LYS A 64 -13.71 20.77 -12.17
C LYS A 64 -14.10 21.14 -10.75
N ALA A 65 -13.23 20.80 -9.81
CA ALA A 65 -13.29 21.32 -8.45
C ALA A 65 -13.09 22.81 -8.65
N SER A 66 -14.19 23.53 -8.83
CA SER A 66 -14.22 24.97 -8.69
C SER A 66 -13.56 25.23 -7.35
N ALA A 67 -12.45 25.95 -7.36
CA ALA A 67 -11.80 26.39 -6.14
C ALA A 67 -12.88 27.12 -5.34
N LEU A 68 -13.46 26.44 -4.35
CA LEU A 68 -14.38 27.03 -3.41
C LEU A 68 -13.54 28.01 -2.62
N GLN A 69 -13.59 29.29 -3.02
CA GLN A 69 -13.10 30.34 -2.15
C GLN A 69 -13.92 30.24 -0.86
N PRO A 70 -13.26 30.06 0.30
CA PRO A 70 -13.95 30.10 1.58
C PRO A 70 -14.74 31.41 1.62
N ARG A 71 -16.06 31.34 1.81
CA ARG A 71 -16.83 32.55 2.04
C ARG A 71 -16.39 33.10 3.40
N ASP A 72 -15.66 34.21 3.36
CA ASP A 72 -15.36 34.99 4.54
C ASP A 72 -16.67 35.55 5.09
N GLY A 73 -17.08 35.09 6.26
CA GLY A 73 -18.23 35.61 6.96
C GLY A 73 -19.21 34.52 7.38
N VAL A 74 -19.26 34.30 8.70
CA VAL A 74 -20.41 33.80 9.46
C VAL A 74 -20.80 32.35 9.18
N VAL A 75 -20.18 31.43 9.94
CA VAL A 75 -20.66 30.04 10.16
C VAL A 75 -22.01 30.02 10.90
N ALA A 76 -22.52 31.17 11.38
CA ALA A 76 -23.65 31.24 12.31
C ALA A 76 -24.99 30.69 11.78
N ASP A 77 -25.20 30.62 10.46
CA ASP A 77 -26.42 30.00 9.89
C ASP A 77 -26.23 28.51 9.54
N VAL A 78 -25.01 27.98 9.65
CA VAL A 78 -24.67 26.62 9.25
C VAL A 78 -24.62 25.74 10.50
N TRP A 79 -25.80 25.38 11.00
CA TRP A 79 -25.99 24.44 12.11
C TRP A 79 -25.40 24.94 13.44
N PRO A 80 -26.19 25.09 14.52
CA PRO A 80 -25.61 25.35 15.83
C PRO A 80 -24.57 24.27 16.11
N LEU A 81 -23.30 24.65 16.23
CA LEU A 81 -22.23 23.76 16.71
C LEU A 81 -22.48 23.37 18.19
N ASP A 82 -23.52 23.95 18.80
CA ASP A 82 -24.22 23.48 20.00
C ASP A 82 -24.93 22.15 19.74
N VAL A 83 -24.11 21.10 19.70
CA VAL A 83 -24.58 19.73 19.78
C VAL A 83 -24.69 19.39 21.26
N ASP A 84 -25.89 19.54 21.83
CA ASP A 84 -26.22 18.96 23.14
C ASP A 84 -25.74 17.51 23.18
N ALA A 85 -24.99 17.15 24.23
CA ALA A 85 -24.26 15.88 24.40
C ALA A 85 -25.16 14.63 24.59
N GLY A 86 -26.38 14.64 24.04
CA GLY A 86 -27.34 13.56 24.04
C GLY A 86 -27.02 12.46 23.03
N VAL A 87 -26.20 11.50 23.47
CA VAL A 87 -26.00 10.12 22.96
C VAL A 87 -26.42 9.84 21.52
N SER A 88 -25.54 10.18 20.58
CA SER A 88 -25.25 9.28 19.46
C SER A 88 -23.74 9.05 19.48
N ARG A 89 -23.30 7.79 19.56
CA ARG A 89 -21.90 7.41 19.30
C ARG A 89 -21.88 6.78 17.90
N PRO A 90 -21.99 7.58 16.83
CA PRO A 90 -21.96 7.06 15.48
C PRO A 90 -20.58 6.45 15.25
N GLY A 91 -20.51 5.34 14.53
CA GLY A 91 -19.26 4.61 14.37
C GLY A 91 -19.38 3.10 14.28
N ALA A 92 -18.23 2.47 14.08
CA ALA A 92 -18.03 1.04 14.33
C ALA A 92 -17.11 0.88 15.56
N PRO A 93 -17.61 1.04 16.81
CA PRO A 93 -16.76 1.25 18.00
C PRO A 93 -15.74 0.13 18.24
N ILE A 94 -16.12 -1.13 17.99
CA ILE A 94 -15.19 -2.27 18.13
C ILE A 94 -14.06 -2.16 17.10
N PHE A 95 -14.40 -1.87 15.84
CA PHE A 95 -13.40 -1.64 14.80
C PHE A 95 -12.51 -0.44 15.14
N GLU A 96 -13.10 0.68 15.59
CA GLU A 96 -12.36 1.90 15.95
C GLU A 96 -11.38 1.65 17.12
N SER A 97 -11.76 0.84 18.12
CA SER A 97 -10.86 0.43 19.21
C SER A 97 -9.65 -0.41 18.74
N HIS A 98 -9.76 -1.02 17.56
CA HIS A 98 -8.74 -1.86 16.94
C HIS A 98 -8.19 -1.29 15.62
N ARG A 99 -8.60 -0.07 15.23
CA ARG A 99 -8.37 0.51 13.89
C ARG A 99 -6.90 0.46 13.50
N THR A 100 -6.04 0.94 14.40
CA THR A 100 -4.60 0.96 14.16
C THR A 100 -4.05 -0.42 13.86
N GLU A 101 -4.38 -1.44 14.67
CA GLU A 101 -3.88 -2.79 14.44
C GLU A 101 -4.47 -3.41 13.18
N ILE A 102 -5.76 -3.20 12.91
CA ILE A 102 -6.43 -3.74 11.71
C ILE A 102 -5.80 -3.15 10.44
N LEU A 103 -5.72 -1.83 10.33
CA LEU A 103 -5.21 -1.14 9.14
C LEU A 103 -3.70 -1.35 8.94
N ALA A 104 -2.93 -1.55 10.02
CA ALA A 104 -1.52 -1.89 9.92
C ALA A 104 -1.26 -3.31 9.40
N ARG A 105 -2.18 -4.23 9.66
CA ARG A 105 -2.01 -5.66 9.34
C ARG A 105 -2.60 -6.02 7.99
N ALA A 106 -3.73 -5.43 7.62
CA ALA A 106 -4.45 -5.75 6.40
C ALA A 106 -4.35 -4.63 5.37
N LYS A 107 -4.05 -5.00 4.12
CA LYS A 107 -4.12 -4.04 3.01
C LYS A 107 -5.56 -3.53 2.89
N SER A 108 -5.72 -2.22 2.98
CA SER A 108 -7.00 -1.53 3.06
C SER A 108 -6.87 -0.09 2.57
N VAL A 109 -7.99 0.52 2.20
CA VAL A 109 -8.12 1.99 2.15
C VAL A 109 -8.74 2.44 3.46
N PRO A 110 -8.07 3.31 4.25
CA PRO A 110 -8.61 3.80 5.50
C PRO A 110 -9.92 4.58 5.26
N VAL A 111 -11.00 4.12 5.89
CA VAL A 111 -12.31 4.78 5.86
C VAL A 111 -12.88 4.88 7.27
N PHE A 112 -13.81 5.78 7.51
CA PHE A 112 -14.58 5.86 8.76
C PHE A 112 -15.98 5.30 8.52
N PHE A 113 -16.45 4.36 9.35
CA PHE A 113 -17.79 3.80 9.21
C PHE A 113 -18.79 4.55 10.07
N ALA A 114 -19.89 5.02 9.48
CA ALA A 114 -21.02 5.59 10.23
C ALA A 114 -21.70 4.56 11.14
N SER A 115 -21.69 3.28 10.74
CA SER A 115 -22.09 2.14 11.55
C SER A 115 -21.30 0.90 11.12
N ALA A 116 -21.12 -0.05 12.04
CA ALA A 116 -20.48 -1.33 11.71
C ALA A 116 -21.34 -2.08 10.66
N PRO A 117 -20.75 -2.52 9.52
CA PRO A 117 -21.48 -3.31 8.54
C PRO A 117 -22.03 -4.60 9.18
N ALA A 118 -23.33 -4.84 8.97
CA ALA A 118 -24.05 -5.99 9.48
C ALA A 118 -24.02 -7.16 8.49
N TYR A 119 -24.18 -8.37 9.00
CA TYR A 119 -24.46 -9.51 8.14
C TYR A 119 -25.88 -9.43 7.57
N ALA A 120 -26.04 -9.88 6.32
CA ALA A 120 -27.38 -10.11 5.79
C ALA A 120 -28.07 -11.25 6.58
N PRO A 121 -29.37 -11.12 6.88
CA PRO A 121 -30.19 -12.22 7.40
C PRO A 121 -30.09 -13.45 6.49
N THR A 122 -30.19 -14.65 7.08
CA THR A 122 -30.04 -15.92 6.36
C THR A 122 -30.70 -17.04 7.14
N ASP A 123 -31.39 -17.94 6.45
CA ASP A 123 -31.93 -19.17 7.05
C ASP A 123 -31.00 -20.39 6.83
N ASP A 124 -29.88 -20.20 6.10
CA ASP A 124 -28.87 -21.24 5.89
C ASP A 124 -28.04 -21.46 7.17
N THR A 125 -28.37 -22.52 7.91
CA THR A 125 -27.68 -22.92 9.15
C THR A 125 -26.16 -23.11 8.99
N ARG A 126 -25.67 -23.39 7.78
CA ARG A 126 -24.23 -23.47 7.50
C ARG A 126 -23.59 -22.10 7.59
N VAL A 127 -24.26 -21.05 7.10
CA VAL A 127 -23.78 -19.67 7.17
C VAL A 127 -23.70 -19.23 8.62
N GLU A 128 -24.74 -19.48 9.40
CA GLU A 128 -24.79 -19.18 10.83
C GLU A 128 -23.66 -19.89 11.59
N HIS A 129 -23.48 -21.20 11.34
CA HIS A 129 -22.40 -21.99 11.93
C HIS A 129 -21.02 -21.39 11.62
N TRP A 130 -20.74 -21.04 10.36
CA TRP A 130 -19.46 -20.46 9.99
C TRP A 130 -19.24 -19.06 10.58
N ARG A 131 -20.27 -18.21 10.61
CA ARG A 131 -20.20 -16.89 11.25
C ARG A 131 -19.89 -17.03 12.74
N ALA A 132 -20.63 -17.88 13.45
CA ALA A 132 -20.41 -18.16 14.86
C ALA A 132 -18.99 -18.71 15.13
N LEU A 133 -18.48 -19.61 14.29
CA LEU A 133 -17.11 -20.11 14.40
C LEU A 133 -16.06 -19.01 14.22
N LEU A 134 -16.23 -18.11 13.25
CA LEU A 134 -15.29 -17.02 13.01
C LEU A 134 -15.32 -15.94 14.10
N GLU A 135 -16.47 -15.74 14.75
CA GLU A 135 -16.64 -14.74 15.80
C GLU A 135 -16.23 -15.24 17.18
N ASN A 136 -16.53 -16.50 17.51
CA ASN A 136 -16.35 -17.04 18.86
C ASN A 136 -15.08 -17.88 19.04
N ALA A 137 -14.36 -18.25 17.96
CA ALA A 137 -13.14 -19.02 18.09
C ALA A 137 -12.03 -18.24 18.81
N LYS A 138 -11.25 -18.96 19.64
CA LYS A 138 -10.04 -18.42 20.28
C LYS A 138 -8.97 -17.98 19.26
N THR A 139 -8.90 -18.66 18.12
CA THR A 139 -7.93 -18.41 17.03
C THR A 139 -8.64 -18.30 15.67
N PRO A 140 -9.46 -17.25 15.47
CA PRO A 140 -10.39 -17.19 14.33
C PRO A 140 -9.68 -17.09 12.97
N SER A 141 -8.49 -16.50 12.92
CA SER A 141 -7.64 -16.50 11.73
C SER A 141 -7.23 -17.91 11.30
N HIS A 142 -6.86 -18.78 12.25
CA HIS A 142 -6.48 -20.17 11.96
C HIS A 142 -7.66 -20.98 11.43
N ILE A 143 -8.85 -20.76 12.01
CA ILE A 143 -10.10 -21.36 11.52
C ILE A 143 -10.34 -20.93 10.08
N LEU A 144 -10.23 -19.63 9.78
CA LEU A 144 -10.38 -19.13 8.42
C LEU A 144 -9.38 -19.79 7.47
N TYR A 145 -8.07 -19.80 7.77
CA TYR A 145 -7.07 -20.45 6.91
C TYR A 145 -7.38 -21.94 6.65
N ARG A 146 -7.72 -22.69 7.71
CA ARG A 146 -7.97 -24.13 7.62
C ARG A 146 -9.27 -24.47 6.88
N LYS A 147 -10.31 -23.65 7.04
CA LYS A 147 -11.66 -23.94 6.56
C LYS A 147 -12.05 -23.14 5.32
N TYR A 148 -11.26 -22.15 4.90
CA TYR A 148 -11.53 -21.34 3.72
C TYR A 148 -11.71 -22.19 2.46
N GLY A 149 -10.93 -23.26 2.33
CA GLY A 149 -11.06 -24.21 1.22
C GLY A 149 -12.45 -24.86 1.11
N ALA A 150 -13.15 -25.07 2.23
CA ALA A 150 -14.52 -25.57 2.26
C ALA A 150 -15.52 -24.44 1.98
N ILE A 151 -15.35 -23.29 2.65
CA ILE A 151 -16.23 -22.11 2.49
C ILE A 151 -16.28 -21.67 1.02
N ARG A 152 -15.13 -21.55 0.35
CA ARG A 152 -15.05 -21.06 -1.04
C ARG A 152 -15.66 -21.97 -2.10
N LYS A 153 -15.97 -23.23 -1.78
CA LYS A 153 -16.61 -24.16 -2.74
C LYS A 153 -18.06 -23.77 -3.02
N VAL A 154 -18.74 -23.19 -2.03
CA VAL A 154 -20.14 -22.78 -2.13
C VAL A 154 -20.20 -21.25 -2.05
N ARG A 155 -20.19 -20.59 -3.21
CA ARG A 155 -20.04 -19.13 -3.31
C ARG A 155 -21.10 -18.32 -2.56
N GLY A 156 -22.37 -18.76 -2.61
CA GLY A 156 -23.45 -18.11 -1.85
C GLY A 156 -23.16 -18.09 -0.36
N VAL A 157 -22.75 -19.24 0.19
CA VAL A 157 -22.29 -19.37 1.59
C VAL A 157 -21.05 -18.51 1.83
N ALA A 158 -20.05 -18.54 0.95
CA ALA A 158 -18.85 -17.72 1.09
C ALA A 158 -19.16 -16.21 1.15
N ARG A 159 -20.05 -15.70 0.27
CA ARG A 159 -20.50 -14.30 0.30
C ARG A 159 -21.21 -13.98 1.61
N ALA A 160 -22.18 -14.81 2.01
CA ALA A 160 -22.95 -14.57 3.22
C ALA A 160 -22.09 -14.64 4.49
N VAL A 161 -21.09 -15.53 4.54
CA VAL A 161 -20.18 -15.66 5.68
C VAL A 161 -19.15 -14.53 5.74
N LEU A 162 -18.57 -14.14 4.60
CA LEU A 162 -17.38 -13.29 4.57
C LEU A 162 -17.66 -11.82 4.30
N LEU A 163 -18.81 -11.49 3.70
CA LEU A 163 -19.22 -10.11 3.43
C LEU A 163 -20.32 -9.66 4.40
N ARG A 164 -20.22 -8.40 4.82
CA ARG A 164 -21.20 -7.71 5.68
C ARG A 164 -21.78 -6.53 4.90
N GLN A 165 -23.02 -6.60 4.45
CA GLN A 165 -23.62 -5.61 3.53
C GLN A 165 -22.72 -5.30 2.31
N GLY A 166 -22.06 -6.34 1.77
CA GLY A 166 -21.12 -6.25 0.66
C GLY A 166 -19.67 -5.90 1.06
N TYR A 167 -19.41 -5.48 2.30
CA TYR A 167 -18.06 -5.14 2.78
C TYR A 167 -17.23 -6.36 3.18
N LEU A 168 -15.96 -6.39 2.78
CA LEU A 168 -14.97 -7.26 3.40
C LEU A 168 -14.50 -6.63 4.72
N PHE A 169 -15.19 -6.95 5.81
CA PHE A 169 -15.04 -6.26 7.10
C PHE A 169 -14.73 -7.24 8.25
N ALA A 170 -13.90 -6.80 9.20
CA ALA A 170 -13.65 -7.53 10.44
C ALA A 170 -13.31 -6.58 11.60
N ASN A 171 -13.88 -6.88 12.78
CA ASN A 171 -13.57 -6.19 14.03
C ASN A 171 -12.30 -6.71 14.72
N ASN A 172 -11.87 -7.93 14.39
CA ASN A 172 -10.71 -8.57 15.01
C ASN A 172 -9.48 -8.41 14.10
N PRO A 173 -8.33 -7.88 14.60
CA PRO A 173 -7.12 -7.70 13.79
C PRO A 173 -6.59 -8.97 13.12
N SER A 174 -6.69 -10.12 13.79
CA SER A 174 -6.21 -11.39 13.23
C SER A 174 -7.10 -11.91 12.10
N VAL A 175 -8.42 -11.70 12.21
CA VAL A 175 -9.38 -12.05 11.16
C VAL A 175 -9.22 -11.12 9.97
N ALA A 176 -9.08 -9.81 10.21
CA ALA A 176 -8.81 -8.82 9.18
C ALA A 176 -7.58 -9.19 8.34
N PHE A 177 -6.47 -9.55 9.01
CA PHE A 177 -5.26 -10.04 8.36
C PHE A 177 -5.52 -11.30 7.51
N ALA A 178 -6.25 -12.28 8.04
CA ALA A 178 -6.54 -13.50 7.32
C ALA A 178 -7.43 -13.25 6.09
N LEU A 179 -8.50 -12.46 6.23
CA LEU A 179 -9.40 -12.08 5.13
C LEU A 179 -8.63 -11.43 3.98
N ALA A 180 -7.79 -10.44 4.28
CA ALA A 180 -7.02 -9.71 3.28
C ALA A 180 -6.01 -10.58 2.50
N ASN A 181 -5.62 -11.74 3.05
CA ASN A 181 -4.63 -12.62 2.43
C ASN A 181 -5.24 -13.83 1.70
N VAL A 182 -6.41 -14.33 2.14
CA VAL A 182 -7.00 -15.55 1.55
C VAL A 182 -8.17 -15.25 0.61
N VAL A 183 -8.91 -14.17 0.85
CA VAL A 183 -10.16 -13.91 0.14
C VAL A 183 -9.87 -13.35 -1.25
N ARG A 184 -10.56 -13.88 -2.26
CA ARG A 184 -10.46 -13.44 -3.65
C ARG A 184 -11.84 -13.28 -4.27
N LEU A 185 -11.99 -12.37 -5.23
CA LEU A 185 -13.26 -12.07 -5.88
C LEU A 185 -13.87 -13.30 -6.57
N GLU A 186 -13.06 -14.12 -7.25
CA GLU A 186 -13.50 -15.34 -7.95
C GLU A 186 -14.03 -16.45 -7.03
N HIS A 187 -13.72 -16.36 -5.74
CA HIS A 187 -14.23 -17.25 -4.69
C HIS A 187 -15.58 -16.78 -4.13
N LEU A 188 -15.97 -15.53 -4.39
CA LEU A 188 -17.21 -14.92 -3.91
C LEU A 188 -18.23 -14.82 -5.05
N PHE A 189 -17.80 -14.50 -6.26
CA PHE A 189 -18.68 -14.14 -7.39
C PHE A 189 -18.45 -15.05 -8.61
N ARG A 190 -19.48 -15.20 -9.44
CA ARG A 190 -19.47 -15.90 -10.75
C ARG A 190 -19.94 -15.02 -11.91
N GLU A 191 -20.58 -13.92 -11.57
CA GLU A 191 -21.21 -12.97 -12.47
C GLU A 191 -20.17 -12.44 -13.48
N GLY A 192 -20.60 -12.20 -14.72
CA GLY A 192 -19.69 -11.72 -15.77
C GLY A 192 -19.10 -10.34 -15.46
N GLU A 193 -19.80 -9.59 -14.61
CA GLU A 193 -19.50 -8.24 -14.20
C GLU A 193 -19.91 -8.03 -12.75
N ILE A 194 -19.12 -7.25 -12.01
CA ILE A 194 -19.39 -6.80 -10.64
C ILE A 194 -18.83 -5.39 -10.45
N PHE A 195 -19.27 -4.70 -9.40
CA PHE A 195 -18.77 -3.39 -9.01
C PHE A 195 -18.10 -3.45 -7.64
N LEU A 196 -16.98 -2.74 -7.51
CA LEU A 196 -16.21 -2.66 -6.27
C LEU A 196 -16.03 -1.20 -5.88
N GLN A 197 -16.47 -0.83 -4.68
CA GLN A 197 -16.23 0.47 -4.07
C GLN A 197 -15.05 0.39 -3.10
N ARG A 198 -14.01 1.21 -3.36
CA ARG A 198 -12.78 1.30 -2.56
C ARG A 198 -12.59 2.74 -2.10
N GLY A 199 -12.89 3.00 -0.84
CA GLY A 199 -13.03 4.38 -0.37
C GLY A 199 -14.05 5.11 -1.23
N SER A 200 -13.67 6.29 -1.70
CA SER A 200 -14.52 7.09 -2.59
C SER A 200 -14.64 6.60 -4.04
N GLU A 201 -13.79 5.67 -4.49
CA GLU A 201 -13.80 5.21 -5.89
C GLU A 201 -14.76 4.04 -6.11
N THR A 202 -15.51 4.06 -7.22
CA THR A 202 -16.29 2.90 -7.69
C THR A 202 -15.67 2.36 -8.98
N LEU A 203 -15.27 1.09 -8.95
CA LEU A 203 -14.53 0.42 -10.00
C LEU A 203 -15.38 -0.69 -10.62
N ARG A 204 -15.51 -0.67 -11.95
CA ARG A 204 -16.18 -1.72 -12.73
C ARG A 204 -15.20 -2.86 -13.00
N LEU A 205 -15.62 -4.10 -12.73
CA LEU A 205 -14.81 -5.30 -12.90
C LEU A 205 -15.48 -6.29 -13.84
N LYS A 206 -14.70 -6.88 -14.75
CA LYS A 206 -15.18 -7.92 -15.67
C LYS A 206 -14.46 -9.24 -15.43
N ARG A 207 -15.23 -10.33 -15.46
CA ARG A 207 -14.71 -11.69 -15.31
C ARG A 207 -14.09 -12.18 -16.61
N ARG A 208 -12.87 -12.72 -16.55
CA ARG A 208 -12.18 -13.38 -17.67
C ARG A 208 -12.61 -14.84 -17.81
N LYS A 209 -12.26 -15.45 -18.95
CA LYS A 209 -12.50 -16.88 -19.22
C LYS A 209 -11.82 -17.79 -18.18
N GLN A 210 -10.63 -17.42 -17.71
CA GLN A 210 -9.89 -18.11 -16.64
C GLN A 210 -10.55 -17.98 -15.26
N GLY A 211 -11.53 -17.08 -15.13
CA GLY A 211 -12.40 -16.94 -13.98
C GLY A 211 -12.00 -15.88 -12.96
N ASP A 212 -10.83 -15.24 -13.14
CA ASP A 212 -10.41 -14.06 -12.40
C ASP A 212 -11.11 -12.78 -12.90
N TYR A 213 -11.17 -11.77 -12.04
CA TYR A 213 -11.72 -10.45 -12.39
C TYR A 213 -10.60 -9.48 -12.75
N VAL A 214 -10.89 -8.56 -13.67
CA VAL A 214 -10.00 -7.45 -14.02
C VAL A 214 -10.73 -6.12 -13.99
N TYR A 215 -10.00 -5.06 -13.65
CA TYR A 215 -10.52 -3.70 -13.74
C TYR A 215 -10.80 -3.34 -15.20
N THR A 216 -11.98 -2.81 -15.49
CA THR A 216 -12.33 -2.26 -16.81
C THR A 216 -12.34 -0.74 -16.82
N SER A 217 -12.10 -0.10 -15.67
CA SER A 217 -12.08 1.35 -15.47
C SER A 217 -11.01 1.74 -14.45
N GLY A 218 -10.68 3.03 -14.42
CA GLY A 218 -9.73 3.61 -13.46
C GLY A 218 -8.25 3.29 -13.74
N PRO A 219 -7.33 3.75 -12.87
CA PRO A 219 -5.87 3.66 -13.09
C PRO A 219 -5.31 2.23 -13.16
N GLN A 220 -6.10 1.22 -12.82
CA GLN A 220 -5.71 -0.19 -12.83
C GLN A 220 -6.33 -0.98 -13.99
N GLN A 221 -6.93 -0.31 -14.98
CA GLN A 221 -7.57 -0.96 -16.13
C GLN A 221 -6.68 -2.05 -16.75
N GLY A 222 -7.30 -3.21 -17.04
CA GLY A 222 -6.64 -4.38 -17.60
C GLY A 222 -5.88 -5.25 -16.60
N LYS A 223 -5.60 -4.74 -15.39
CA LYS A 223 -4.90 -5.49 -14.33
C LYS A 223 -5.86 -6.41 -13.60
N ARG A 224 -5.31 -7.49 -13.02
CA ARG A 224 -6.08 -8.41 -12.17
C ARG A 224 -6.61 -7.67 -10.95
N ALA A 225 -7.92 -7.76 -10.75
CA ALA A 225 -8.60 -7.17 -9.62
C ALA A 225 -8.31 -7.98 -8.34
N SER A 226 -8.19 -7.24 -7.24
CA SER A 226 -8.07 -7.81 -5.90
C SER A 226 -9.04 -7.08 -4.98
N ILE A 227 -9.62 -7.82 -4.04
CA ILE A 227 -10.43 -7.27 -2.95
C ILE A 227 -9.51 -6.98 -1.77
N TRP A 228 -9.64 -5.78 -1.19
CA TRP A 228 -8.92 -5.35 0.00
C TRP A 228 -9.87 -5.35 1.18
N LEU A 229 -9.32 -5.32 2.39
CA LEU A 229 -10.15 -5.09 3.57
C LEU A 229 -10.82 -3.71 3.42
N LEU A 230 -12.09 -3.65 3.81
CA LEU A 230 -13.00 -2.49 3.75
C LEU A 230 -13.53 -2.15 2.36
N ASP A 231 -13.14 -2.86 1.31
CA ASP A 231 -13.80 -2.75 0.01
C ASP A 231 -15.26 -3.25 0.15
N ARG A 232 -16.19 -2.57 -0.54
CA ARG A 232 -17.58 -3.02 -0.73
C ARG A 232 -17.74 -3.57 -2.14
N VAL A 233 -18.40 -4.71 -2.29
CA VAL A 233 -18.66 -5.33 -3.59
C VAL A 233 -20.15 -5.56 -3.78
N ALA A 234 -20.63 -5.28 -4.99
CA ALA A 234 -22.02 -5.39 -5.40
C ALA A 234 -22.16 -5.95 -6.82
N LEU A 235 -23.36 -6.38 -7.18
CA LEU A 235 -23.66 -6.86 -8.53
C LEU A 235 -24.01 -5.71 -9.47
N THR A 236 -24.62 -4.66 -8.93
CA THR A 236 -25.01 -3.45 -9.66
C THR A 236 -24.29 -2.22 -9.08
N ARG A 237 -24.26 -1.12 -9.82
CA ARG A 237 -23.65 0.13 -9.35
C ARG A 237 -24.54 0.80 -8.30
N GLU A 238 -25.84 0.67 -8.46
CA GLU A 238 -26.90 1.28 -7.65
C GLU A 238 -26.87 0.72 -6.21
N GLU A 239 -26.55 -0.57 -6.04
CA GLU A 239 -26.30 -1.20 -4.73
C GLU A 239 -25.16 -0.54 -3.93
N LEU A 240 -24.28 0.24 -4.58
CA LEU A 240 -23.18 0.96 -3.94
C LEU A 240 -23.47 2.43 -3.64
N ALA A 241 -24.66 2.94 -4.01
CA ALA A 241 -25.01 4.37 -3.91
C ALA A 241 -25.01 4.89 -2.47
N GLU A 242 -25.45 4.06 -1.52
CA GLU A 242 -25.53 4.40 -0.09
C GLU A 242 -24.47 3.64 0.71
N PRO A 243 -23.19 4.09 0.73
CA PRO A 243 -22.16 3.47 1.55
C PRO A 243 -22.46 3.64 3.03
N LEU A 244 -21.86 2.79 3.87
CA LEU A 244 -21.80 3.00 5.32
C LEU A 244 -20.54 3.74 5.74
N HIS A 245 -19.57 3.82 4.85
CA HIS A 245 -18.28 4.44 5.10
C HIS A 245 -18.18 5.85 4.52
N MET A 246 -17.18 6.57 5.01
CA MET A 246 -16.73 7.89 4.58
C MET A 246 -15.22 7.85 4.38
N ASP A 247 -14.76 8.35 3.25
CA ASP A 247 -13.36 8.44 2.88
C ASP A 247 -12.87 9.87 3.12
N PHE A 248 -12.12 10.04 4.22
CA PHE A 248 -11.51 11.32 4.61
C PHE A 248 -10.22 11.61 3.84
N ALA A 249 -9.65 10.64 3.11
CA ALA A 249 -8.34 10.82 2.49
C ALA A 249 -8.34 11.87 1.35
N PRO A 250 -9.35 11.94 0.47
CA PRO A 250 -9.48 13.05 -0.49
C PRO A 250 -9.53 14.41 0.20
N LEU A 251 -10.35 14.56 1.24
CA LEU A 251 -10.46 15.82 1.99
C LEU A 251 -9.15 16.18 2.69
N ALA A 252 -8.46 15.20 3.30
CA ALA A 252 -7.15 15.39 3.92
C ALA A 252 -6.10 15.87 2.90
N ARG A 253 -6.11 15.30 1.69
CA ARG A 253 -5.22 15.76 0.61
C ARG A 253 -5.56 17.16 0.14
N GLN A 254 -6.83 17.52 0.08
CA GLN A 254 -7.28 18.84 -0.34
C GLN A 254 -6.94 19.91 0.71
N LEU A 255 -7.34 19.69 1.97
CA LEU A 255 -7.23 20.70 3.02
C LEU A 255 -5.89 20.65 3.77
N GLY A 256 -5.21 19.51 3.80
CA GLY A 256 -3.92 19.38 4.48
C GLY A 256 -3.98 19.14 5.97
N PHE A 257 -5.14 18.74 6.52
CA PHE A 257 -5.20 18.32 7.91
C PHE A 257 -4.41 17.02 8.11
N GLU A 258 -3.79 16.90 9.28
CA GLU A 258 -2.98 15.75 9.69
C GLU A 258 -3.86 14.62 10.21
N ARG A 259 -4.94 14.98 10.91
CA ARG A 259 -5.87 14.07 11.57
C ARG A 259 -7.29 14.59 11.61
N ALA A 260 -8.25 13.69 11.61
CA ALA A 260 -9.65 13.97 11.88
C ALA A 260 -10.15 13.21 13.13
N ARG A 261 -11.11 13.80 13.84
CA ARG A 261 -11.92 13.15 14.89
C ARG A 261 -13.38 13.41 14.59
N VAL A 262 -14.12 12.38 14.21
CA VAL A 262 -15.57 12.50 14.03
C VAL A 262 -16.22 12.58 15.40
N LEU A 263 -17.04 13.61 15.59
CA LEU A 263 -17.74 13.89 16.84
C LEU A 263 -19.21 13.49 16.75
N ASP A 264 -19.87 13.82 15.64
CA ASP A 264 -21.26 13.49 15.40
C ASP A 264 -21.54 13.28 13.90
N ILE A 265 -22.55 12.47 13.60
CA ILE A 265 -23.02 12.16 12.25
C ILE A 265 -24.55 12.19 12.28
N ARG A 266 -25.14 13.08 11.49
CA ARG A 266 -26.59 13.21 11.32
C ARG A 266 -26.93 13.26 9.84
N GLU A 267 -27.54 12.19 9.32
CA GLU A 267 -27.89 12.07 7.90
C GLU A 267 -26.67 12.36 6.99
N HIS A 268 -26.70 13.51 6.30
CA HIS A 268 -25.65 13.98 5.38
C HIS A 268 -24.71 15.02 6.00
N LYS A 269 -24.78 15.26 7.31
CA LYS A 269 -23.92 16.21 8.04
C LYS A 269 -23.00 15.46 8.98
N VAL A 270 -21.75 15.88 9.01
CA VAL A 270 -20.71 15.30 9.88
C VAL A 270 -20.04 16.45 10.62
N LEU A 271 -20.00 16.35 11.94
CA LEU A 271 -19.22 17.24 12.78
C LEU A 271 -17.91 16.55 13.14
N ALA A 272 -16.79 17.21 12.87
CA ALA A 272 -15.47 16.67 13.17
C ALA A 272 -14.52 17.74 13.67
N ASP A 273 -13.53 17.35 14.48
CA ASP A 273 -12.33 18.17 14.68
C ASP A 273 -11.27 17.77 13.66
N LEU A 274 -10.72 18.74 12.93
CA LEU A 274 -9.60 18.55 11.99
C LEU A 274 -8.33 19.17 12.59
N ARG A 275 -7.20 18.46 12.52
CA ARG A 275 -5.92 18.94 13.07
C ARG A 275 -5.04 19.55 11.99
N TYR A 276 -4.68 20.82 12.14
CA TYR A 276 -3.75 21.55 11.25
C TYR A 276 -2.55 22.03 12.06
N SER A 277 -1.34 21.58 11.74
CA SER A 277 -0.11 22.07 12.39
C SER A 277 -0.18 22.08 13.93
N GLY A 278 -0.78 21.05 14.52
CA GLY A 278 -1.01 20.94 15.95
C GLY A 278 -2.35 21.47 16.47
N LEU A 279 -2.98 22.43 15.80
CA LEU A 279 -4.26 23.05 16.16
C LEU A 279 -5.44 22.14 15.79
N TRP A 280 -6.40 21.94 16.70
CA TRP A 280 -7.67 21.25 16.39
C TRP A 280 -8.76 22.27 16.11
N VAL A 281 -9.42 22.11 14.95
CA VAL A 281 -10.43 23.04 14.43
C VAL A 281 -11.76 22.33 14.31
N ARG A 282 -12.80 22.85 14.97
CA ARG A 282 -14.16 22.35 14.85
C ARG A 282 -14.69 22.62 13.45
N THR A 283 -15.11 21.57 12.75
CA THR A 283 -15.40 21.60 11.32
C THR A 283 -16.74 20.94 11.02
N ALA A 284 -17.61 21.68 10.33
CA ALA A 284 -18.82 21.15 9.73
C ALA A 284 -18.54 20.61 8.33
N LEU A 285 -18.88 19.34 8.11
CA LEU A 285 -18.67 18.61 6.87
C LEU A 285 -19.99 18.10 6.31
N ARG A 286 -20.08 18.02 4.98
CA ARG A 286 -21.19 17.38 4.26
C ARG A 286 -20.73 16.02 3.76
N ARG A 287 -21.56 15.02 3.96
CA ARG A 287 -21.39 13.68 3.39
C ARG A 287 -22.13 13.59 2.05
N ASN A 288 -21.40 13.23 1.01
CA ASN A 288 -21.93 12.98 -0.34
C ASN A 288 -21.52 11.57 -0.77
N GLY A 289 -22.39 10.58 -0.51
CA GLY A 289 -22.05 9.17 -0.64
C GLY A 289 -20.85 8.79 0.24
N PRO A 290 -19.74 8.28 -0.34
CA PRO A 290 -18.52 7.96 0.41
C PRO A 290 -17.62 9.19 0.62
N LEU A 291 -17.84 10.31 -0.07
CA LEU A 291 -17.04 11.52 0.07
C LEU A 291 -17.50 12.37 1.25
N VAL A 292 -16.56 13.10 1.84
CA VAL A 292 -16.82 14.17 2.81
C VAL A 292 -16.26 15.48 2.27
N GLU A 293 -17.05 16.53 2.36
CA GLU A 293 -16.78 17.86 1.80
C GLU A 293 -16.83 18.91 2.91
N LEU A 294 -15.98 19.93 2.82
CA LEU A 294 -15.97 21.05 3.77
C LEU A 294 -17.23 21.92 3.60
N ILE A 295 -17.93 22.23 4.69
CA ILE A 295 -18.97 23.26 4.72
C ILE A 295 -18.43 24.52 5.38
N GLY A 296 -17.80 24.40 6.56
CA GLY A 296 -17.26 25.52 7.31
C GLY A 296 -16.42 25.08 8.50
N GLU A 297 -15.59 26.00 8.99
CA GLU A 297 -14.69 25.81 10.14
C GLU A 297 -14.91 26.96 11.13
N GLU A 298 -14.94 26.62 12.41
CA GLU A 298 -14.96 27.60 13.50
C GLU A 298 -13.52 28.02 13.81
N LEU A 299 -13.18 29.27 13.48
CA LEU A 299 -11.83 29.81 13.56
C LEU A 299 -11.86 31.25 14.06
N SER A 300 -11.00 31.56 15.02
CA SER A 300 -10.57 32.92 15.30
C SER A 300 -9.67 33.46 14.17
N THR A 301 -9.39 34.77 14.20
CA THR A 301 -8.49 35.41 13.22
C THR A 301 -7.07 34.84 13.28
N GLU A 302 -6.56 34.54 14.47
CA GLU A 302 -5.21 33.97 14.66
C GLU A 302 -5.14 32.52 14.16
N GLU A 303 -6.14 31.70 14.50
CA GLU A 303 -6.23 30.30 14.05
C GLU A 303 -6.35 30.20 12.53
N ARG A 304 -7.07 31.13 11.89
CA ARG A 304 -7.20 31.18 10.43
C ARG A 304 -5.85 31.29 9.74
N ALA A 305 -4.95 32.14 10.25
CA ALA A 305 -3.61 32.28 9.69
C ALA A 305 -2.83 30.95 9.74
N ILE A 306 -2.92 30.21 10.85
CA ILE A 306 -2.28 28.90 11.03
C ILE A 306 -2.85 27.88 10.04
N VAL A 307 -4.17 27.81 9.88
CA VAL A 307 -4.84 26.89 8.95
C VAL A 307 -4.48 27.22 7.50
N ASP A 308 -4.43 28.49 7.14
CA ASP A 308 -4.06 28.92 5.79
C ASP A 308 -2.60 28.61 5.47
N ASP A 309 -1.68 28.77 6.43
CA ASP A 309 -0.29 28.33 6.29
C ASP A 309 -0.19 26.81 6.11
N ALA A 310 -0.93 26.04 6.91
CA ALA A 310 -0.98 24.58 6.80
C ALA A 310 -1.50 24.14 5.42
N ARG A 311 -2.52 24.81 4.88
CA ARG A 311 -3.06 24.57 3.53
C ARG A 311 -2.04 24.86 2.44
N ARG A 312 -1.39 26.03 2.48
CA ARG A 312 -0.31 26.40 1.54
C ARG A 312 0.84 25.41 1.57
N LEU A 313 1.25 24.97 2.76
CA LEU A 313 2.27 23.94 2.92
C LEU A 313 1.79 22.60 2.33
N ASN A 314 0.55 22.21 2.59
CA ASN A 314 0.00 20.97 2.05
C ASN A 314 -0.06 20.97 0.53
N GLU A 315 -0.46 22.06 -0.12
CA GLU A 315 -0.46 22.15 -1.59
C GLU A 315 0.92 21.83 -2.18
N ARG A 316 1.98 22.37 -1.58
CA ARG A 316 3.38 22.07 -1.93
C ARG A 316 3.69 20.59 -1.73
N VAL A 317 3.34 20.04 -0.57
CA VAL A 317 3.52 18.62 -0.24
C VAL A 317 2.78 17.71 -1.22
N GLN A 318 1.55 18.04 -1.62
CA GLN A 318 0.75 17.20 -2.53
C GLN A 318 1.32 17.16 -3.94
N ARG A 319 1.93 18.25 -4.44
CA ARG A 319 2.62 18.23 -5.74
C ARG A 319 3.73 17.19 -5.76
N VAL A 320 4.59 17.22 -4.74
CA VAL A 320 5.68 16.25 -4.59
C VAL A 320 5.15 14.83 -4.38
N ARG A 321 4.16 14.65 -3.49
CA ARG A 321 3.56 13.33 -3.23
C ARG A 321 2.91 12.72 -4.46
N THR A 322 2.33 13.54 -5.34
CA THR A 322 1.75 13.09 -6.61
C THR A 322 2.81 12.54 -7.53
N ALA A 323 3.92 13.26 -7.73
CA ALA A 323 5.06 12.79 -8.52
C ALA A 323 5.65 11.49 -7.93
N PHE A 324 5.85 11.46 -6.61
CA PHE A 324 6.34 10.30 -5.88
C PHE A 324 5.46 9.05 -6.03
N ARG A 325 4.14 9.19 -5.80
CA ARG A 325 3.19 8.09 -5.98
C ARG A 325 3.09 7.65 -7.44
N GLY A 326 3.24 8.58 -8.38
CA GLY A 326 3.34 8.29 -9.81
C GLY A 326 4.48 7.32 -10.10
N GLN A 327 5.71 7.64 -9.65
CA GLN A 327 6.88 6.80 -9.90
C GLN A 327 6.80 5.43 -9.21
N ILE A 328 6.29 5.37 -7.98
CA ILE A 328 6.02 4.09 -7.31
C ILE A 328 5.09 3.21 -8.14
N ARG A 329 3.98 3.77 -8.66
CA ARG A 329 3.03 3.02 -9.50
C ARG A 329 3.67 2.54 -10.79
N THR A 330 4.46 3.38 -11.45
CA THR A 330 5.24 3.00 -12.64
C THR A 330 6.14 1.79 -12.36
N MET A 331 6.90 1.81 -11.26
CA MET A 331 7.79 0.70 -10.89
C MET A 331 7.03 -0.59 -10.54
N ILE A 332 5.87 -0.47 -9.90
CA ILE A 332 4.97 -1.61 -9.63
C ILE A 332 4.45 -2.22 -10.93
N ASP A 333 4.11 -1.39 -11.91
CA ASP A 333 3.58 -1.83 -13.20
C ASP A 333 4.66 -2.47 -14.08
N GLU A 334 5.88 -1.99 -13.98
CA GLU A 334 7.07 -2.58 -14.63
C GLU A 334 7.47 -3.92 -14.02
N ARG A 335 7.16 -4.13 -12.72
CA ARG A 335 7.56 -5.33 -11.97
C ARG A 335 9.05 -5.62 -12.13
N LEU A 336 9.87 -4.59 -11.89
CA LEU A 336 11.33 -4.72 -11.93
C LEU A 336 11.79 -5.91 -11.07
N PRO A 337 12.77 -6.69 -11.55
CA PRO A 337 13.18 -7.90 -10.87
C PRO A 337 13.97 -7.55 -9.61
N PHE A 338 13.81 -8.35 -8.56
CA PHE A 338 14.73 -8.30 -7.43
C PHE A 338 16.11 -8.80 -7.88
N ASP A 339 17.18 -8.17 -7.39
CA ASP A 339 18.55 -8.50 -7.75
C ASP A 339 19.05 -9.72 -6.94
N GLU A 340 18.38 -10.85 -7.17
CA GLU A 340 18.68 -12.17 -6.63
C GLU A 340 18.80 -13.12 -7.83
N PRO A 341 19.96 -13.78 -8.03
CA PRO A 341 20.15 -14.72 -9.12
C PRO A 341 19.26 -15.96 -8.93
N LYS A 342 18.80 -16.56 -10.03
CA LYS A 342 17.97 -17.78 -9.97
C LYS A 342 18.76 -18.97 -9.39
N THR A 343 20.03 -19.06 -9.76
CA THR A 343 21.01 -19.99 -9.21
C THR A 343 22.03 -19.19 -8.42
N GLU A 344 22.11 -19.40 -7.11
CA GLU A 344 22.95 -18.61 -6.21
C GLU A 344 24.08 -19.45 -5.60
N GLU A 345 25.31 -18.93 -5.63
CA GLU A 345 26.47 -19.49 -4.94
C GLU A 345 26.92 -18.55 -3.81
N GLY A 346 26.51 -18.83 -2.57
CA GLY A 346 26.78 -17.97 -1.42
C GLY A 346 25.76 -16.83 -1.31
N GLN A 347 26.22 -15.61 -1.00
CA GLN A 347 25.37 -14.41 -1.01
C GLN A 347 25.78 -13.55 -2.20
N GLN A 348 24.95 -13.52 -3.24
CA GLN A 348 25.22 -12.83 -4.49
C GLN A 348 24.15 -11.77 -4.83
N ASP A 349 23.25 -11.48 -3.88
CA ASP A 349 22.34 -10.35 -3.96
C ASP A 349 23.08 -9.07 -4.38
N GLY A 350 22.59 -8.42 -5.44
CA GLY A 350 23.20 -7.19 -5.94
C GLY A 350 24.28 -7.39 -7.02
N LYS A 351 24.46 -8.59 -7.57
CA LYS A 351 25.39 -8.79 -8.69
C LYS A 351 24.73 -8.61 -10.05
N LEU A 352 23.44 -8.95 -10.20
CA LEU A 352 22.77 -8.89 -11.50
C LEU A 352 22.71 -7.49 -12.09
N ARG A 353 22.52 -6.43 -11.29
CA ARG A 353 22.50 -5.05 -11.80
C ARG A 353 23.82 -4.64 -12.45
N GLN A 354 24.96 -5.15 -11.98
CA GLN A 354 26.27 -4.87 -12.57
C GLN A 354 26.39 -5.50 -13.96
N HIS A 355 26.01 -6.78 -14.08
CA HIS A 355 25.97 -7.50 -15.35
C HIS A 355 24.93 -6.91 -16.32
N TRP A 356 23.76 -6.53 -15.81
CA TRP A 356 22.72 -5.84 -16.56
C TRP A 356 23.25 -4.51 -17.12
N GLY A 357 23.92 -3.68 -16.30
CA GLY A 357 24.44 -2.37 -16.72
C GLY A 357 25.54 -2.48 -17.78
N TRP A 358 26.39 -3.51 -17.69
CA TRP A 358 27.32 -3.85 -18.76
C TRP A 358 26.54 -4.21 -20.03
N ALA A 359 25.65 -5.19 -19.96
CA ALA A 359 24.89 -5.65 -21.13
C ALA A 359 24.09 -4.53 -21.81
N TYR A 360 23.47 -3.65 -21.02
CA TYR A 360 22.75 -2.48 -21.50
C TYR A 360 23.64 -1.54 -22.33
N ARG A 361 24.77 -1.11 -21.77
CA ARG A 361 25.72 -0.19 -22.44
C ARG A 361 26.34 -0.78 -23.70
N TYR A 362 26.58 -2.09 -23.73
CA TYR A 362 27.11 -2.80 -24.89
C TYR A 362 26.02 -3.23 -25.90
N GLY A 363 24.81 -2.65 -25.82
CA GLY A 363 23.73 -2.90 -26.78
C GLY A 363 23.16 -4.32 -26.78
N ARG A 364 23.44 -5.12 -25.74
CA ARG A 364 22.91 -6.48 -25.61
C ARG A 364 21.44 -6.44 -25.18
N THR A 365 20.68 -7.43 -25.60
CA THR A 365 19.28 -7.61 -25.16
C THR A 365 19.12 -8.61 -24.02
N ARG A 366 20.17 -9.38 -23.72
CA ARG A 366 20.25 -10.44 -22.72
C ARG A 366 21.66 -10.50 -22.13
N TYR A 367 21.78 -11.10 -20.95
CA TYR A 367 23.05 -11.41 -20.30
C TYR A 367 22.96 -12.74 -19.56
N GLU A 368 24.11 -13.31 -19.23
CA GLU A 368 24.23 -14.57 -18.51
C GLU A 368 24.93 -14.34 -17.16
N PHE A 369 24.49 -15.05 -16.13
CA PHE A 369 25.10 -15.07 -14.79
C PHE A 369 24.78 -16.41 -14.14
N ASN A 370 25.80 -17.13 -13.64
CA ASN A 370 25.67 -18.51 -13.13
C ASN A 370 24.89 -19.43 -14.09
N GLU A 371 25.24 -19.41 -15.38
CA GLU A 371 24.59 -20.18 -16.46
C GLU A 371 23.12 -19.82 -16.74
N ASP A 372 22.52 -18.95 -15.93
CA ASP A 372 21.18 -18.44 -16.12
C ASP A 372 21.15 -17.27 -17.09
N ARG A 373 20.13 -17.27 -17.95
CA ARG A 373 19.83 -16.16 -18.87
C ARG A 373 18.85 -15.17 -18.25
N TYR A 374 19.22 -13.90 -18.37
CA TYR A 374 18.45 -12.74 -17.94
C TYR A 374 18.22 -11.79 -19.13
N ARG A 375 17.25 -10.89 -18.99
CA ARG A 375 16.88 -9.94 -20.05
C ARG A 375 17.30 -8.53 -19.63
N VAL A 376 17.72 -7.73 -20.61
CA VAL A 376 18.00 -6.30 -20.39
C VAL A 376 16.72 -5.49 -20.42
N PHE A 377 15.76 -5.90 -21.25
CA PHE A 377 14.48 -5.21 -21.46
C PHE A 377 13.30 -6.14 -21.20
N ASP A 378 12.20 -5.55 -20.71
CA ASP A 378 10.92 -6.23 -20.56
C ASP A 378 10.26 -6.51 -21.93
N LEU A 379 9.02 -7.01 -21.92
CA LEU A 379 8.27 -7.31 -23.15
C LEU A 379 7.84 -6.05 -23.92
N SER A 380 7.72 -4.91 -23.25
CA SER A 380 7.38 -3.62 -23.84
C SER A 380 8.60 -2.86 -24.36
N GLY A 381 9.82 -3.36 -24.13
CA GLY A 381 11.05 -2.71 -24.54
C GLY A 381 11.64 -1.78 -23.47
N ARG A 382 11.05 -1.72 -22.27
CA ARG A 382 11.55 -0.88 -21.17
C ARG A 382 12.73 -1.54 -20.47
N PRO A 383 13.69 -0.76 -19.90
CA PRO A 383 14.77 -1.28 -19.06
C PRO A 383 14.24 -2.15 -17.92
N TRP A 384 14.75 -3.37 -17.82
CA TRP A 384 14.37 -4.32 -16.77
C TRP A 384 15.47 -4.44 -15.71
N VAL A 385 15.77 -3.30 -15.09
CA VAL A 385 16.88 -3.10 -14.16
C VAL A 385 16.67 -3.90 -12.87
N PRO A 386 17.59 -4.81 -12.48
CA PRO A 386 17.53 -5.49 -11.18
C PRO A 386 17.69 -4.52 -10.00
N GLN A 387 16.96 -4.78 -8.91
CA GLN A 387 16.94 -3.92 -7.72
C GLN A 387 17.05 -4.70 -6.41
N VAL A 388 17.87 -4.20 -5.47
CA VAL A 388 17.71 -4.50 -4.03
C VAL A 388 16.88 -3.41 -3.35
N CYS A 389 16.55 -3.57 -2.06
CA CYS A 389 15.65 -2.65 -1.36
C CYS A 389 16.05 -1.18 -1.42
N ILE A 390 17.34 -0.87 -1.27
CA ILE A 390 17.82 0.52 -1.33
C ILE A 390 17.86 1.08 -2.75
N ASP A 391 18.02 0.23 -3.77
CA ASP A 391 17.91 0.67 -5.17
C ASP A 391 16.49 1.13 -5.46
N TYR A 392 15.47 0.44 -4.93
CA TYR A 392 14.08 0.86 -5.10
C TYR A 392 13.84 2.26 -4.51
N ILE A 393 14.46 2.59 -3.38
CA ILE A 393 14.39 3.93 -2.78
C ILE A 393 15.09 4.96 -3.67
N THR A 394 16.35 4.72 -4.03
CA THR A 394 17.17 5.66 -4.80
C THR A 394 16.63 5.85 -6.22
N ASP A 395 16.27 4.76 -6.91
CA ASP A 395 15.66 4.78 -8.23
C ASP A 395 14.31 5.52 -8.21
N THR A 396 13.52 5.45 -7.13
CA THR A 396 12.26 6.22 -7.04
C THR A 396 12.54 7.73 -7.09
N PHE A 397 13.48 8.24 -6.30
CA PHE A 397 13.82 9.67 -6.31
C PHE A 397 14.52 10.10 -7.60
N GLU A 398 15.40 9.28 -8.15
CA GLU A 398 16.05 9.56 -9.43
C GLU A 398 15.04 9.67 -10.56
N ARG A 399 14.08 8.74 -10.65
CA ARG A 399 13.02 8.80 -11.66
C ARG A 399 12.10 10.00 -11.47
N MET A 400 11.83 10.41 -10.22
CA MET A 400 11.10 11.67 -9.96
C MET A 400 11.84 12.89 -10.51
N SER A 401 13.18 12.82 -10.59
CA SER A 401 14.03 13.90 -11.10
C SER A 401 14.32 13.85 -12.59
N GLY A 402 13.81 12.82 -13.30
CA GLY A 402 14.09 12.57 -14.72
C GLY A 402 15.33 11.71 -14.99
N THR A 403 15.98 11.17 -13.95
CA THR A 403 17.13 10.27 -14.10
C THR A 403 16.67 8.85 -14.35
N TRP A 404 16.89 8.32 -15.56
CA TRP A 404 16.57 6.93 -15.89
C TRP A 404 17.34 6.40 -17.10
N TYR A 405 17.15 5.12 -17.41
CA TYR A 405 17.71 4.47 -18.59
C TYR A 405 16.75 4.59 -19.77
N GLY A 406 17.28 4.80 -20.98
CA GLY A 406 16.49 4.83 -22.22
C GLY A 406 15.94 3.46 -22.64
N ASP A 407 14.81 3.48 -23.33
CA ASP A 407 14.07 2.33 -23.81
C ASP A 407 14.77 1.58 -24.95
N ARG A 408 14.23 0.43 -25.38
CA ARG A 408 14.77 -0.31 -26.51
C ARG A 408 14.62 0.51 -27.81
N GLY A 409 15.75 0.88 -28.40
CA GLY A 409 15.80 1.67 -29.64
C GLY A 409 16.32 3.08 -29.39
N GLU A 410 16.30 3.54 -28.14
CA GLU A 410 16.93 4.78 -27.71
C GLU A 410 18.44 4.58 -27.44
N PRO A 411 19.22 5.67 -27.38
CA PRO A 411 20.62 5.61 -26.95
C PRO A 411 20.80 4.81 -25.64
N ARG A 412 21.84 3.98 -25.59
CA ARG A 412 22.14 3.06 -24.47
C ARG A 412 22.85 3.77 -23.33
N GLU A 413 22.24 4.85 -22.89
CA GLU A 413 22.79 5.76 -21.88
C GLU A 413 21.77 5.96 -20.76
N ARG A 414 22.31 6.33 -19.58
CA ARG A 414 21.48 6.75 -18.46
C ARG A 414 21.29 8.26 -18.61
N GLN A 415 20.08 8.69 -18.91
CA GLN A 415 19.71 10.10 -18.90
C GLN A 415 19.81 10.60 -17.45
N ILE A 416 20.58 11.66 -17.25
CA ILE A 416 20.74 12.29 -15.95
C ILE A 416 19.78 13.48 -15.84
N GLY A 417 18.87 13.39 -14.88
CA GLY A 417 17.96 14.44 -14.47
C GLY A 417 18.55 15.32 -13.37
N ARG A 418 17.70 15.84 -12.48
CA ARG A 418 18.13 16.77 -11.41
C ARG A 418 18.79 16.09 -10.22
N LEU A 419 18.67 14.76 -10.10
CA LEU A 419 19.25 13.98 -9.01
C LEU A 419 19.99 12.78 -9.58
N ASP A 420 21.23 12.60 -9.15
CA ASP A 420 22.01 11.39 -9.40
C ASP A 420 22.72 10.95 -8.12
N PHE A 421 22.32 9.79 -7.58
CA PHE A 421 22.95 9.25 -6.38
C PHE A 421 24.36 8.71 -6.62
N ASP A 422 24.81 8.58 -7.87
CA ASP A 422 26.24 8.29 -8.12
C ASP A 422 27.14 9.45 -7.66
N ASN A 423 26.60 10.67 -7.56
CA ASN A 423 27.30 11.86 -7.06
C ASN A 423 27.11 12.11 -5.55
N PHE A 424 26.58 11.13 -4.80
CA PHE A 424 26.30 11.28 -3.36
C PHE A 424 27.43 10.80 -2.44
N ASP A 425 28.61 10.49 -2.98
CA ASP A 425 29.80 9.99 -2.27
C ASP A 425 29.50 8.79 -1.35
N MET A 426 28.57 7.93 -1.76
CA MET A 426 28.26 6.71 -1.01
C MET A 426 29.34 5.65 -1.26
N ALA A 427 30.03 5.23 -0.19
CA ALA A 427 31.03 4.16 -0.27
C ALA A 427 30.49 2.89 -0.94
N ASN A 428 29.22 2.56 -0.68
CA ASN A 428 28.48 1.56 -1.43
C ASN A 428 27.04 2.06 -1.66
N ARG A 429 26.74 2.51 -2.89
CA ARG A 429 25.39 2.95 -3.28
C ARG A 429 24.27 1.93 -2.97
N ARG A 430 24.61 0.65 -2.86
CA ARG A 430 23.66 -0.45 -2.63
C ARG A 430 23.62 -0.91 -1.16
N SER A 431 24.28 -0.19 -0.25
CA SER A 431 24.16 -0.40 1.20
C SER A 431 23.12 0.55 1.80
N VAL A 432 22.24 -0.01 2.63
CA VAL A 432 21.27 0.76 3.41
C VAL A 432 21.99 1.69 4.41
N GLU A 433 23.11 1.23 4.99
CA GLU A 433 23.93 2.04 5.88
C GLU A 433 24.61 3.20 5.14
N SER A 434 25.23 2.95 3.98
CA SER A 434 25.86 4.02 3.20
C SER A 434 24.84 5.08 2.78
N PHE A 435 23.61 4.70 2.42
CA PHE A 435 22.54 5.67 2.18
C PHE A 435 22.18 6.47 3.44
N ALA A 436 22.06 5.80 4.59
CA ALA A 436 21.76 6.49 5.85
C ALA A 436 22.87 7.45 6.28
N GLU A 437 24.14 7.10 6.04
CA GLU A 437 25.30 7.97 6.28
C GLU A 437 25.33 9.16 5.33
N ALA A 438 25.10 8.93 4.03
CA ALA A 438 25.02 9.99 3.03
C ALA A 438 23.84 10.94 3.25
N ALA A 439 22.73 10.44 3.82
CA ALA A 439 21.62 11.28 4.26
C ALA A 439 21.99 12.09 5.52
N ARG A 440 22.76 11.50 6.45
CA ARG A 440 23.19 12.18 7.69
C ARG A 440 24.16 13.32 7.40
N SER A 441 25.03 13.16 6.41
CA SER A 441 25.95 14.22 5.97
C SER A 441 25.28 15.34 5.18
N ARG A 442 23.98 15.20 4.86
CA ARG A 442 23.18 16.14 4.06
C ARG A 442 21.93 16.60 4.80
N PRO A 443 22.07 17.28 5.96
CA PRO A 443 20.93 17.73 6.76
C PRO A 443 20.05 18.76 6.05
N GLU A 444 20.53 19.44 5.01
CA GLU A 444 19.73 20.30 4.14
C GLU A 444 18.75 19.51 3.26
N SER A 445 19.07 18.24 2.98
CA SER A 445 18.30 17.35 2.12
C SER A 445 17.40 16.39 2.92
N PHE A 446 17.85 15.93 4.08
CA PHE A 446 17.17 14.90 4.86
C PHE A 446 17.05 15.26 6.36
N ASP A 447 15.99 14.74 6.98
CA ASP A 447 15.81 14.65 8.42
C ASP A 447 15.87 13.17 8.84
N ILE A 448 16.70 12.85 9.83
CA ILE A 448 16.91 11.48 10.30
C ILE A 448 16.44 11.33 11.73
N TYR A 449 15.58 10.34 11.95
CA TYR A 449 15.16 9.91 13.27
C TYR A 449 15.70 8.52 13.55
N GLU A 450 16.55 8.40 14.56
CA GLU A 450 17.01 7.12 15.09
C GLU A 450 16.05 6.65 16.19
N VAL A 451 15.45 5.48 16.00
CA VAL A 451 14.47 4.95 16.97
C VAL A 451 15.22 4.53 18.24
N PRO A 452 14.86 5.05 19.43
CA PRO A 452 15.50 4.66 20.69
C PRO A 452 15.41 3.15 20.93
N LYS A 453 16.46 2.53 21.50
CA LYS A 453 16.58 1.06 21.61
C LYS A 453 15.38 0.40 22.29
N GLU A 454 14.84 1.04 23.33
CA GLU A 454 13.67 0.62 24.09
C GLU A 454 12.35 0.65 23.28
N ARG A 455 12.30 1.50 22.24
CA ARG A 455 11.18 1.60 21.28
C ARG A 455 11.37 0.69 20.05
N GLN A 456 12.53 0.04 19.88
CA GLN A 456 12.80 -0.90 18.79
C GLN A 456 12.14 -2.26 19.02
N VAL A 457 10.81 -2.28 18.99
CA VAL A 457 10.01 -3.50 19.18
C VAL A 457 10.06 -4.35 17.91
N PRO A 458 10.27 -5.68 17.99
CA PRO A 458 10.21 -6.54 16.81
C PRO A 458 8.77 -6.92 16.44
N LEU A 459 8.48 -7.11 15.15
CA LEU A 459 7.14 -7.44 14.65
C LEU A 459 6.52 -8.69 15.32
N ARG A 460 7.33 -9.70 15.69
CA ARG A 460 6.85 -10.90 16.39
C ARG A 460 6.03 -10.58 17.65
N ARG A 461 6.24 -9.40 18.24
CA ARG A 461 5.44 -8.81 19.32
C ARG A 461 4.37 -7.85 18.79
N ARG A 462 3.57 -8.29 17.80
CA ARG A 462 2.63 -7.48 16.99
C ARG A 462 1.86 -6.42 17.78
N LYS A 463 1.16 -6.81 18.85
CA LYS A 463 0.37 -5.87 19.68
C LYS A 463 1.23 -4.71 20.21
N LYS A 464 2.40 -5.01 20.78
CA LYS A 464 3.33 -4.00 21.29
C LYS A 464 3.94 -3.18 20.14
N PHE A 465 4.29 -3.84 19.03
CA PHE A 465 4.84 -3.18 17.84
C PHE A 465 3.89 -2.09 17.31
N PHE A 466 2.63 -2.45 17.05
CA PHE A 466 1.65 -1.51 16.51
C PHE A 466 1.23 -0.45 17.52
N ALA A 467 1.19 -0.76 18.82
CA ALA A 467 0.98 0.27 19.84
C ALA A 467 2.12 1.31 19.84
N THR A 468 3.38 0.85 19.80
CA THR A 468 4.56 1.73 19.75
C THR A 468 4.55 2.59 18.48
N LEU A 469 4.24 1.99 17.32
CA LEU A 469 4.12 2.71 16.06
C LEU A 469 2.96 3.73 16.07
N ALA A 470 1.85 3.42 16.75
CA ALA A 470 0.72 4.34 16.90
C ALA A 470 1.08 5.55 17.77
N GLU A 471 1.87 5.34 18.83
CA GLU A 471 2.41 6.42 19.67
C GLU A 471 3.39 7.30 18.87
N ASP A 472 4.28 6.67 18.09
CA ASP A 472 5.34 7.35 17.33
C ASP A 472 4.89 7.86 15.96
N ARG A 473 3.59 7.81 15.65
CA ARG A 473 3.00 8.14 14.34
C ARG A 473 3.50 9.46 13.74
N GLU A 474 3.79 10.48 14.54
CA GLU A 474 4.24 11.80 14.06
C GLU A 474 5.64 11.73 13.41
N HIS A 475 6.44 10.72 13.81
CA HIS A 475 7.74 10.42 13.22
C HIS A 475 7.66 9.64 11.91
N PHE A 476 6.49 9.16 11.48
CA PHE A 476 6.33 8.32 10.29
C PHE A 476 5.22 8.85 9.38
N GLN A 477 5.62 9.60 8.35
CA GLN A 477 4.73 10.27 7.42
C GLN A 477 4.86 9.70 6.01
N VAL A 478 3.84 9.90 5.18
CA VAL A 478 3.87 9.52 3.77
C VAL A 478 5.06 10.15 3.05
N GLY A 479 5.88 9.31 2.41
CA GLY A 479 7.13 9.69 1.75
C GLY A 479 8.39 9.35 2.56
N ASP A 480 8.25 9.06 3.86
CA ASP A 480 9.39 8.67 4.69
C ASP A 480 9.96 7.32 4.24
N VAL A 481 11.30 7.22 4.23
CA VAL A 481 12.02 5.95 4.10
C VAL A 481 12.18 5.36 5.50
N VAL A 482 11.70 4.13 5.67
CA VAL A 482 11.82 3.38 6.92
C VAL A 482 12.84 2.27 6.74
N ILE A 483 13.77 2.16 7.68
CA ILE A 483 14.79 1.12 7.72
C ILE A 483 14.49 0.20 8.90
N ILE A 484 14.34 -1.09 8.61
CA ILE A 484 14.20 -2.14 9.61
C ILE A 484 15.44 -3.04 9.63
N LEU A 485 15.77 -3.60 10.79
CA LEU A 485 16.89 -4.52 10.96
C LEU A 485 16.53 -5.62 11.96
N GLY A 486 16.96 -6.82 11.65
CA GLY A 486 16.89 -7.97 12.54
C GLY A 486 17.15 -9.27 11.80
N TYR A 487 17.05 -10.35 12.55
CA TYR A 487 17.35 -11.68 12.06
C TYR A 487 16.31 -12.20 11.05
N ARG A 488 16.78 -12.83 9.97
CA ARG A 488 15.96 -13.70 9.11
C ARG A 488 16.07 -15.16 9.58
N ASP A 489 15.46 -16.07 8.81
CA ASP A 489 15.48 -17.51 9.05
C ASP A 489 16.89 -18.12 8.92
N ASP A 490 17.82 -17.43 8.23
CA ASP A 490 19.23 -17.80 8.11
C ASP A 490 20.10 -17.37 9.31
N GLU A 491 19.46 -16.86 10.38
CA GLU A 491 20.10 -16.34 11.58
C GLU A 491 21.11 -15.21 11.36
N LYS A 492 21.09 -14.57 10.19
CA LYS A 492 21.90 -13.38 9.90
C LYS A 492 21.08 -12.12 10.08
N LEU A 493 21.77 -11.01 10.38
CA LEU A 493 21.14 -9.69 10.43
C LEU A 493 20.97 -9.17 9.01
N HIS A 494 19.75 -8.78 8.67
CA HIS A 494 19.44 -8.22 7.35
C HIS A 494 18.71 -6.90 7.49
N TYR A 495 19.18 -5.90 6.74
CA TYR A 495 18.45 -4.67 6.53
C TYR A 495 17.32 -4.88 5.54
N HIS A 496 16.31 -4.04 5.69
CA HIS A 496 15.28 -3.85 4.67
C HIS A 496 14.78 -2.42 4.73
N SER A 497 14.53 -1.83 3.56
CA SER A 497 14.04 -0.45 3.43
C SER A 497 12.80 -0.38 2.56
N PHE A 498 11.93 0.56 2.87
CA PHE A 498 10.68 0.80 2.15
C PHE A 498 10.16 2.22 2.44
N PHE A 499 9.22 2.68 1.62
CA PHE A 499 8.52 3.93 1.85
C PHE A 499 7.25 3.73 2.66
N VAL A 500 6.90 4.72 3.48
CA VAL A 500 5.51 4.92 3.91
C VAL A 500 4.71 5.47 2.72
N TYR A 501 3.73 4.70 2.25
CA TYR A 501 2.95 5.02 1.05
C TYR A 501 1.62 5.71 1.35
N GLU A 502 0.93 5.27 2.41
CA GLU A 502 -0.36 5.82 2.86
C GLU A 502 -0.42 5.84 4.38
N SER A 503 -1.17 6.81 4.92
CA SER A 503 -1.50 6.91 6.34
C SER A 503 -3.01 7.01 6.52
N ASP A 504 -3.50 6.59 7.67
CA ASP A 504 -4.90 6.74 8.07
C ASP A 504 -5.20 8.19 8.47
N PRO A 505 -6.15 8.90 7.81
CA PRO A 505 -6.48 10.29 8.14
C PRO A 505 -7.12 10.46 9.53
N MET A 506 -7.55 9.40 10.20
CA MET A 506 -8.10 9.51 11.57
C MET A 506 -6.99 9.49 12.64
N THR A 507 -6.05 8.57 12.47
CA THR A 507 -5.00 8.31 13.46
C THR A 507 -3.62 8.86 13.06
N ALA A 508 -3.42 9.31 11.81
CA ALA A 508 -2.13 9.56 11.17
C ALA A 508 -1.19 8.35 11.12
N MET A 509 -1.65 7.16 11.50
CA MET A 509 -0.82 5.97 11.53
C MET A 509 -0.49 5.52 10.09
N PRO A 510 0.78 5.19 9.77
CA PRO A 510 1.15 4.68 8.45
C PRO A 510 0.53 3.30 8.20
N THR A 511 -0.33 3.14 7.19
CA THR A 511 -1.09 1.89 6.97
C THR A 511 -0.54 1.05 5.83
N LEU A 512 -0.02 1.70 4.79
CA LEU A 512 0.52 1.04 3.61
C LEU A 512 1.98 1.44 3.37
N LEU A 513 2.75 0.46 2.92
CA LEU A 513 4.16 0.55 2.61
C LEU A 513 4.39 0.24 1.14
N SER A 514 5.39 0.86 0.52
CA SER A 514 5.86 0.46 -0.80
C SER A 514 7.30 -0.03 -0.73
N SER A 515 7.52 -1.26 -1.15
CA SER A 515 8.82 -1.93 -1.11
C SER A 515 9.02 -2.77 -2.38
N ASN A 516 10.20 -3.35 -2.54
CA ASN A 516 10.53 -4.25 -3.64
C ASN A 516 10.94 -5.66 -3.24
N ALA A 517 10.66 -6.12 -2.01
CA ALA A 517 11.03 -7.48 -1.61
C ALA A 517 10.46 -8.49 -2.62
N GLY A 518 11.30 -9.09 -3.47
CA GLY A 518 10.91 -9.90 -4.65
C GLY A 518 10.43 -9.12 -5.88
N HIS A 519 9.49 -8.19 -5.74
CA HIS A 519 9.12 -7.22 -6.79
C HIS A 519 8.44 -6.01 -6.16
N PRO A 520 8.52 -4.82 -6.80
CA PRO A 520 7.82 -3.62 -6.36
C PRO A 520 6.32 -3.86 -6.10
N ARG A 521 5.84 -3.49 -4.90
CA ARG A 521 4.44 -3.66 -4.48
C ARG A 521 4.08 -2.83 -3.25
N ILE A 522 2.78 -2.53 -3.15
CA ILE A 522 2.19 -1.89 -1.97
C ILE A 522 1.61 -2.96 -1.03
N ARG A 523 1.99 -2.90 0.24
CA ARG A 523 1.69 -3.89 1.29
C ARG A 523 1.34 -3.24 2.62
N SER A 524 0.72 -4.02 3.52
CA SER A 524 0.61 -3.68 4.93
C SER A 524 1.92 -4.01 5.67
N TRP A 525 2.10 -3.48 6.89
CA TRP A 525 3.28 -3.75 7.72
C TRP A 525 3.47 -5.24 8.00
N ASP A 526 2.39 -5.95 8.36
CA ASP A 526 2.47 -7.37 8.71
C ASP A 526 2.90 -8.20 7.49
N ASN A 527 2.34 -7.92 6.29
CA ASN A 527 2.74 -8.60 5.05
C ASN A 527 4.16 -8.26 4.60
N GLU A 528 4.63 -7.04 4.88
CA GLU A 528 5.99 -6.63 4.54
C GLU A 528 7.04 -7.34 5.37
N MET A 529 6.77 -7.46 6.67
CA MET A 529 7.73 -7.98 7.65
C MET A 529 7.50 -9.47 7.99
N MET A 530 6.48 -10.12 7.39
CA MET A 530 6.07 -11.49 7.73
C MET A 530 7.21 -12.51 7.64
N ASN A 531 8.08 -12.39 6.63
CA ASN A 531 9.20 -13.31 6.39
C ASN A 531 10.42 -13.02 7.28
N ALA A 532 10.36 -11.99 8.14
CA ALA A 532 11.43 -11.65 9.07
C ALA A 532 10.86 -10.96 10.32
N PRO A 533 10.01 -11.66 11.11
CA PRO A 533 9.26 -11.04 12.20
C PRO A 533 10.15 -10.63 13.39
N ARG A 534 11.44 -11.00 13.39
CA ARG A 534 12.42 -10.57 14.40
C ARG A 534 12.95 -9.15 14.12
N ARG A 535 12.63 -8.55 12.97
CA ARG A 535 13.03 -7.18 12.62
C ARG A 535 12.24 -6.14 13.42
N SER A 536 12.93 -5.07 13.77
CA SER A 536 12.39 -3.84 14.37
C SER A 536 12.76 -2.63 13.51
N ILE A 537 12.01 -1.53 13.67
CA ILE A 537 12.34 -0.25 13.03
C ILE A 537 13.59 0.31 13.71
N ARG A 538 14.60 0.69 12.90
CA ARG A 538 15.84 1.30 13.40
C ARG A 538 15.92 2.78 13.11
N ARG A 539 15.53 3.18 11.90
CA ARG A 539 15.67 4.56 11.43
C ARG A 539 14.49 4.94 10.56
N ARG A 540 14.18 6.23 10.59
CA ARG A 540 13.38 6.91 9.58
C ARG A 540 14.24 7.99 8.94
N ILE A 541 14.21 8.06 7.61
CA ILE A 541 14.84 9.12 6.83
C ILE A 541 13.72 9.84 6.07
N ARG A 542 13.53 11.13 6.37
CA ARG A 542 12.54 11.99 5.72
C ARG A 542 13.25 12.94 4.79
N PRO A 543 12.99 12.87 3.48
CA PRO A 543 13.45 13.91 2.58
C PRO A 543 12.73 15.22 2.91
N LYS A 544 13.48 16.32 2.99
CA LYS A 544 12.91 17.65 3.26
C LYS A 544 12.12 18.13 2.06
N LEU A 545 11.00 18.81 2.32
CA LEU A 545 10.12 19.30 1.25
C LEU A 545 10.86 20.20 0.25
N ALA A 546 11.67 21.14 0.74
CA ALA A 546 12.42 22.06 -0.12
C ALA A 546 13.40 21.32 -1.06
N TRP A 547 14.05 20.26 -0.58
CA TRP A 547 14.90 19.41 -1.41
C TRP A 547 14.09 18.60 -2.41
N LEU A 548 12.94 18.05 -2.00
CA LEU A 548 12.06 17.33 -2.91
C LEU A 548 11.54 18.24 -4.04
N GLU A 549 11.15 19.47 -3.72
CA GLU A 549 10.71 20.45 -4.72
C GLU A 549 11.81 20.85 -5.70
N SER A 550 13.09 20.85 -5.28
CA SER A 550 14.20 21.16 -6.19
C SER A 550 14.45 20.04 -7.19
N ILE A 551 14.28 18.78 -6.78
CA ILE A 551 14.53 17.63 -7.65
C ILE A 551 13.34 17.22 -8.51
N VAL A 552 12.10 17.43 -8.07
CA VAL A 552 10.92 17.03 -8.85
C VAL A 552 10.90 17.83 -10.15
N THR A 553 10.97 17.12 -11.27
CA THR A 553 10.78 17.74 -12.58
C THR A 553 9.38 18.35 -12.59
N PRO A 554 9.22 19.64 -12.96
CA PRO A 554 7.92 20.21 -13.18
C PRO A 554 7.20 19.28 -14.15
N GLN A 555 6.16 18.59 -13.66
CA GLN A 555 5.26 17.96 -14.60
C GLN A 555 4.65 19.13 -15.35
N GLU A 556 4.93 19.24 -16.65
CA GLU A 556 4.07 20.06 -17.48
C GLU A 556 2.63 19.66 -17.15
N PRO A 557 1.75 20.63 -16.83
CA PRO A 557 0.38 20.32 -16.47
C PRO A 557 -0.17 19.39 -17.55
N VAL A 558 -0.64 18.20 -17.15
CA VAL A 558 -1.09 17.11 -18.05
C VAL A 558 -2.43 17.47 -18.70
N GLY A 559 -2.49 18.63 -19.35
CA GLY A 559 -3.69 19.24 -19.88
C GLY A 559 -3.35 20.36 -20.85
N GLN A 560 -2.59 20.06 -21.91
CA GLN A 560 -2.60 20.83 -23.17
C GLN A 560 -1.85 20.20 -24.37
N LEU A 561 -1.41 18.93 -24.32
CA LEU A 561 -0.82 18.23 -25.49
C LEU A 561 -1.86 17.63 -26.47
N ALA A 562 -3.00 18.29 -26.65
CA ALA A 562 -3.98 17.94 -27.69
C ALA A 562 -4.65 19.18 -28.31
N SER A 563 -3.89 20.25 -28.52
CA SER A 563 -4.37 21.45 -29.25
C SER A 563 -3.39 21.96 -30.32
N ALA A 564 -2.25 21.30 -30.52
CA ALA A 564 -1.18 21.80 -31.41
C ALA A 564 -1.00 21.00 -32.72
N GLU A 565 -2.03 20.27 -33.19
CA GLU A 565 -2.05 19.67 -34.54
C GLU A 565 -3.37 19.93 -35.30
N ARG A 566 -3.99 21.10 -35.10
CA ARG A 566 -5.08 21.59 -35.97
C ARG A 566 -4.99 23.08 -36.26
N GLU A 567 -3.82 23.52 -36.72
CA GLU A 567 -3.71 24.68 -37.61
C GLU A 567 -2.73 24.29 -38.73
N GLY A 568 -3.24 23.55 -39.70
CA GLY A 568 -2.46 23.11 -40.85
C GLY A 568 -3.32 22.33 -41.82
N SER A 569 -3.76 23.00 -42.88
CA SER A 569 -4.44 22.48 -44.06
C SER A 569 -5.98 22.44 -44.01
N ALA A 570 -6.58 23.62 -44.18
CA ALA A 570 -7.80 23.75 -44.98
C ALA A 570 -7.66 24.96 -45.92
N ALA A 571 -7.88 24.67 -47.21
CA ALA A 571 -8.29 25.59 -48.28
C ALA A 571 -7.23 26.47 -48.97
N SER A 572 -6.45 25.84 -49.85
CA SER A 572 -6.31 26.38 -51.22
C SER A 572 -6.35 25.23 -52.23
N GLN A 573 -7.43 25.10 -52.99
CA GLN A 573 -7.42 24.96 -54.45
C GLN A 573 -8.82 24.62 -54.97
N ASP A 574 -9.33 25.56 -55.76
CA ASP A 574 -10.27 25.34 -56.85
C ASP A 574 -9.83 24.19 -57.76
N SER A 575 -10.78 23.40 -58.27
CA SER A 575 -11.07 23.29 -59.72
C SER A 575 -11.97 22.08 -60.08
N ALA A 576 -13.04 22.39 -60.82
CA ALA A 576 -13.64 21.66 -61.95
C ALA A 576 -13.90 20.14 -61.86
N ASN A 577 -15.18 19.72 -61.77
CA ASN A 577 -16.10 19.46 -62.91
C ASN A 577 -17.42 18.87 -62.40
#